data_AF-A0A8I5ZLT4-F1
#
_entry.id   AF-A0A8I5ZLT4-F1
#
_cell.length_a   1.000
_cell.length_b   1.000
_cell.length_c   1.000
_cell.angle_alpha   90.00
_cell.angle_beta   90.00
_cell.angle_gamma   90.00
#
_symmetry.space_group_name_H-M   'P 1'
#
loop_
_entity.id
_entity.type
_entity.pdbx_description
1 polymer ?
#
loop_
_entity_poly.entity_id
_entity_poly.type
_entity_poly.pdbx_seq_one_letter_code
_entity_poly.pdbx_strand_id
1 'polypeptide(L)'
;MDIEAYFERIGYKNSVNKLDLATLTEVLQHQMRAVPFENLSMHCGEAMCLGLEATFDHIVRKKRGGWCLQVNHLLYWALTKMGFETTMLGGYVYITPVNKYSSEMVHLLVQVTISDRNYIVDSAYGSSYQMWEPLELTSGKDQPQVPAIFRLTEENGTWYLDQIRREQDVPNQEFVNSDLLEKSKYRKIYSFTLEPRTIEDFEYVNTYLQTSPASVFETMDIEAYFERIGYQSSRNKLDLEELTEILQHQIRAIPFENLNIHCGESMELNLEVIFDQVVRKKRGGWCLQVNHLLYWALTKMGFEATMLGGYVFNTPANKYSSGMIHLLVQVTLSGKDYIVDAGFGRSYQMWEPLELTSGKDQPQVPAVFRLTEENGTWYLDQIRREQYVPNQEFVNSDLLEKNKYRKIYSFTLEPRTIEDFESINTYLQTSPASLFTSKSFCSLQTLEGVHCLVGSTLTYRRFSYKDNIDLVEFKSLTEEEIEDVLKTIFGVSLERKLVPKHGDRFFTI
;
A
#
# COMPACT_ATOMS: atom_id res chain seq x y z
N MET A 1 -25.92 8.77 -28.32
CA MET A 1 -24.54 8.35 -28.67
C MET A 1 -24.44 8.14 -30.17
N ASP A 2 -23.41 8.72 -30.77
CA ASP A 2 -23.19 8.75 -32.21
C ASP A 2 -22.06 7.79 -32.57
N ILE A 3 -22.32 6.86 -33.51
CA ILE A 3 -21.31 5.88 -33.95
C ILE A 3 -20.18 6.56 -34.72
N GLU A 4 -20.44 7.69 -35.39
CA GLU A 4 -19.43 8.44 -36.14
C GLU A 4 -18.40 9.07 -35.20
N ALA A 5 -18.84 9.63 -34.07
CA ALA A 5 -17.93 10.15 -33.05
C ALA A 5 -17.05 9.05 -32.44
N TYR A 6 -17.57 7.83 -32.30
CA TYR A 6 -16.79 6.67 -31.88
C TYR A 6 -15.76 6.26 -32.96
N PHE A 7 -16.16 6.19 -34.23
CA PHE A 7 -15.25 5.90 -35.33
C PHE A 7 -14.14 6.95 -35.45
N GLU A 8 -14.46 8.23 -35.29
CA GLU A 8 -13.47 9.30 -35.20
C GLU A 8 -12.49 9.08 -34.04
N ARG A 9 -13.00 8.71 -32.85
CA ARG A 9 -12.16 8.46 -31.66
C ARG A 9 -11.16 7.34 -31.87
N ILE A 10 -11.55 6.26 -32.56
CA ILE A 10 -10.68 5.11 -32.83
C ILE A 10 -9.91 5.25 -34.15
N GLY A 11 -10.14 6.33 -34.91
CA GLY A 11 -9.54 6.58 -36.21
C GLY A 11 -9.99 5.60 -37.31
N TYR A 12 -11.15 4.98 -37.14
CA TYR A 12 -11.71 4.03 -38.10
C TYR A 12 -12.47 4.77 -39.19
N LYS A 13 -12.15 4.50 -40.45
CA LYS A 13 -12.77 5.15 -41.62
C LYS A 13 -13.33 4.08 -42.54
N ASN A 14 -14.48 3.51 -42.23
CA ASN A 14 -15.06 2.51 -43.11
C ASN A 14 -15.94 3.12 -44.21
N SER A 15 -15.76 2.60 -45.42
CA SER A 15 -16.48 3.01 -46.63
C SER A 15 -17.49 1.95 -47.09
N VAL A 16 -17.53 0.76 -46.46
CA VAL A 16 -18.41 -0.35 -46.85
C VAL A 16 -18.87 -1.12 -45.60
N ASN A 17 -20.14 -0.99 -45.21
CA ASN A 17 -20.76 -1.71 -44.08
C ASN A 17 -20.90 -3.23 -44.35
N LYS A 18 -19.79 -3.98 -44.36
CA LYS A 18 -19.80 -5.44 -44.39
C LYS A 18 -19.77 -6.00 -42.96
N LEU A 19 -20.56 -7.03 -42.69
CA LEU A 19 -20.58 -7.74 -41.42
C LEU A 19 -19.73 -9.01 -41.52
N ASP A 20 -18.43 -8.84 -41.72
CA ASP A 20 -17.46 -9.93 -41.90
C ASP A 20 -16.30 -9.86 -40.90
N LEU A 21 -15.50 -10.93 -40.87
CA LEU A 21 -14.38 -11.07 -39.93
C LEU A 21 -13.29 -10.00 -40.16
N ALA A 22 -13.12 -9.54 -41.40
CA ALA A 22 -12.18 -8.47 -41.73
C ALA A 22 -12.60 -7.15 -41.06
N THR A 23 -13.87 -6.78 -41.20
CA THR A 23 -14.45 -5.59 -40.56
C THR A 23 -14.34 -5.66 -39.04
N LEU A 24 -14.68 -6.82 -38.45
CA LEU A 24 -14.56 -7.03 -37.00
C LEU A 24 -13.11 -6.86 -36.51
N THR A 25 -12.16 -7.42 -37.25
CA THR A 25 -10.72 -7.33 -36.94
C THR A 25 -10.23 -5.89 -37.03
N GLU A 26 -10.59 -5.15 -38.07
CA GLU A 26 -10.19 -3.75 -38.22
C GLU A 26 -10.70 -2.88 -37.06
N VAL A 27 -11.98 -3.00 -36.70
CA VAL A 27 -12.56 -2.23 -35.58
C VAL A 27 -11.84 -2.54 -34.26
N LEU A 28 -11.61 -3.82 -33.97
CA LEU A 28 -10.86 -4.25 -32.78
C LEU A 28 -9.47 -3.58 -32.74
N GLN A 29 -8.70 -3.69 -33.82
CA GLN A 29 -7.35 -3.14 -33.87
C GLN A 29 -7.33 -1.61 -33.79
N HIS A 30 -8.29 -0.93 -34.39
CA HIS A 30 -8.44 0.52 -34.28
C HIS A 30 -8.74 0.94 -32.84
N GLN A 31 -9.66 0.24 -32.16
CA GLN A 31 -9.94 0.50 -30.75
C GLN A 31 -8.68 0.28 -29.90
N MET A 32 -7.99 -0.85 -30.06
CA MET A 32 -6.78 -1.17 -29.28
C MET A 32 -5.64 -0.15 -29.47
N ARG A 33 -5.52 0.45 -30.66
CA ARG A 33 -4.50 1.49 -30.93
C ARG A 33 -4.86 2.84 -30.34
N ALA A 34 -6.15 3.14 -30.16
CA ALA A 34 -6.63 4.47 -29.85
C ALA A 34 -7.10 4.64 -28.40
N VAL A 35 -7.66 3.58 -27.79
CA VAL A 35 -8.24 3.60 -26.44
C VAL A 35 -7.30 2.85 -25.50
N PRO A 36 -6.56 3.56 -24.64
CA PRO A 36 -5.66 2.90 -23.70
C PRO A 36 -6.44 2.15 -22.62
N PHE A 37 -5.89 1.02 -22.20
CA PHE A 37 -6.30 0.37 -20.95
C PHE A 37 -5.65 1.10 -19.78
N GLU A 38 -6.45 1.70 -18.90
CA GLU A 38 -5.96 2.56 -17.79
C GLU A 38 -6.91 2.57 -16.59
N ASN A 39 -6.37 2.89 -15.41
CA ASN A 39 -7.09 3.03 -14.14
C ASN A 39 -6.82 4.37 -13.44
N LEU A 40 -6.35 5.38 -14.17
CA LEU A 40 -5.95 6.69 -13.65
C LEU A 40 -7.09 7.43 -12.96
N SER A 41 -8.32 7.28 -13.45
CA SER A 41 -9.49 7.91 -12.84
C SER A 41 -9.71 7.44 -11.39
N MET A 42 -9.46 6.16 -11.09
CA MET A 42 -9.49 5.65 -9.71
C MET A 42 -8.45 6.33 -8.84
N HIS A 43 -7.22 6.49 -9.34
CA HIS A 43 -6.12 7.17 -8.64
C HIS A 43 -6.39 8.67 -8.44
N CYS A 44 -7.32 9.25 -9.21
CA CYS A 44 -7.77 10.63 -9.04
C CYS A 44 -9.04 10.76 -8.18
N GLY A 45 -9.54 9.67 -7.60
CA GLY A 45 -10.78 9.67 -6.81
C GLY A 45 -12.05 9.85 -7.64
N GLU A 46 -11.99 9.64 -8.95
CA GLU A 46 -13.15 9.68 -9.84
C GLU A 46 -13.81 8.29 -9.93
N ALA A 47 -15.12 8.23 -9.69
CA ALA A 47 -15.88 7.00 -9.81
C ALA A 47 -15.92 6.49 -11.26
N MET A 48 -15.64 5.20 -11.43
CA MET A 48 -15.73 4.50 -12.70
C MET A 48 -17.18 4.05 -12.92
N CYS A 49 -17.93 4.80 -13.71
CA CYS A 49 -19.30 4.45 -14.06
C CYS A 49 -19.33 3.49 -15.27
N LEU A 50 -20.13 2.42 -15.20
CA LEU A 50 -20.34 1.49 -16.33
C LEU A 50 -21.47 1.89 -17.27
N GLY A 51 -22.35 2.80 -16.84
CA GLY A 51 -23.43 3.33 -17.66
C GLY A 51 -22.92 3.78 -19.03
N LEU A 52 -23.58 3.34 -20.09
CA LEU A 52 -23.07 3.47 -21.45
C LEU A 52 -22.83 4.93 -21.88
N GLU A 53 -23.70 5.87 -21.49
CA GLU A 53 -23.51 7.30 -21.79
C GLU A 53 -22.30 7.88 -21.03
N ALA A 54 -22.09 7.49 -19.77
CA ALA A 54 -20.93 7.92 -18.98
C ALA A 54 -19.63 7.34 -19.55
N THR A 55 -19.66 6.07 -19.95
CA THR A 55 -18.55 5.38 -20.62
C THR A 55 -18.21 6.07 -21.95
N PHE A 56 -19.23 6.38 -22.76
CA PHE A 56 -19.07 7.06 -24.04
C PHE A 56 -18.51 8.48 -23.85
N ASP A 57 -19.03 9.24 -22.89
CA ASP A 57 -18.50 10.57 -22.56
C ASP A 57 -17.04 10.51 -22.15
N HIS A 58 -16.68 9.56 -21.27
CA HIS A 58 -15.32 9.38 -20.76
C HIS A 58 -14.33 8.98 -21.87
N ILE A 59 -14.61 7.89 -22.58
CA ILE A 59 -13.67 7.32 -23.56
C ILE A 59 -13.67 8.11 -24.87
N VAL A 60 -14.85 8.46 -25.38
CA VAL A 60 -14.99 9.08 -26.72
C VAL A 60 -14.83 10.59 -26.65
N ARG A 61 -15.66 11.28 -25.85
CA ARG A 61 -15.68 12.76 -25.85
C ARG A 61 -14.49 13.36 -25.11
N LYS A 62 -14.15 12.82 -23.93
CA LYS A 62 -12.99 13.26 -23.13
C LYS A 62 -11.67 12.62 -23.56
N LYS A 63 -11.71 11.72 -24.56
CA LYS A 63 -10.53 11.02 -25.12
C LYS A 63 -9.70 10.29 -24.07
N ARG A 64 -10.34 9.70 -23.06
CA ARG A 64 -9.67 8.88 -22.04
C ARG A 64 -9.54 7.43 -22.49
N GLY A 65 -8.87 6.64 -21.66
CA GLY A 65 -8.95 5.19 -21.69
C GLY A 65 -10.02 4.69 -20.74
N GLY A 66 -9.90 3.42 -20.34
CA GLY A 66 -10.65 2.86 -19.23
C GLY A 66 -10.18 1.44 -18.93
N TRP A 67 -10.77 0.81 -17.93
CA TRP A 67 -10.54 -0.61 -17.67
C TRP A 67 -11.48 -1.52 -18.44
N CYS A 68 -11.29 -2.83 -18.30
CA CYS A 68 -11.89 -3.85 -19.17
C CYS A 68 -13.41 -3.72 -19.28
N LEU A 69 -14.09 -3.47 -18.16
CA LEU A 69 -15.54 -3.34 -18.11
C LEU A 69 -16.05 -2.21 -19.00
N GLN A 70 -15.43 -1.04 -18.97
CA GLN A 70 -15.83 0.12 -19.78
C GLN A 70 -15.43 -0.03 -21.24
N VAL A 71 -14.19 -0.45 -21.50
CA VAL A 71 -13.63 -0.50 -22.85
C VAL A 71 -14.32 -1.59 -23.68
N ASN A 72 -14.56 -2.77 -23.10
CA ASN A 72 -15.27 -3.84 -23.80
C ASN A 72 -16.80 -3.59 -23.85
N HIS A 73 -17.40 -2.86 -22.90
CA HIS A 73 -18.79 -2.42 -23.02
C HIS A 73 -18.98 -1.42 -24.18
N LEU A 74 -18.05 -0.48 -24.36
CA LEU A 74 -18.06 0.44 -25.50
C LEU A 74 -17.90 -0.32 -26.83
N LEU A 75 -17.01 -1.31 -26.88
CA LEU A 75 -16.83 -2.16 -28.06
C LEU A 75 -18.10 -2.95 -28.37
N TYR A 76 -18.69 -3.58 -27.37
CA TYR A 76 -19.98 -4.28 -27.47
C TYR A 76 -21.04 -3.39 -28.09
N TRP A 77 -21.22 -2.17 -27.56
CA TRP A 77 -22.18 -1.21 -28.10
C TRP A 77 -21.89 -0.87 -29.56
N ALA A 78 -20.63 -0.57 -29.90
CA ALA A 78 -20.25 -0.19 -31.25
C ALA A 78 -20.52 -1.31 -32.27
N LEU A 79 -20.09 -2.54 -31.96
CA LEU A 79 -20.33 -3.70 -32.83
C LEU A 79 -21.82 -4.01 -32.99
N THR A 80 -22.59 -3.90 -31.92
CA THR A 80 -24.05 -4.05 -31.96
C THR A 80 -24.69 -2.98 -32.84
N LYS A 81 -24.22 -1.72 -32.74
CA LYS A 81 -24.70 -0.61 -33.59
C LYS A 81 -24.33 -0.77 -35.05
N MET A 82 -23.21 -1.42 -35.35
CA MET A 82 -22.84 -1.78 -36.72
C MET A 82 -23.74 -2.88 -37.30
N GLY A 83 -24.42 -3.66 -36.44
CA GLY A 83 -25.33 -4.73 -36.84
C GLY A 83 -24.75 -6.14 -36.69
N PHE A 84 -23.59 -6.29 -36.05
CA PHE A 84 -23.12 -7.62 -35.66
C PHE A 84 -24.05 -8.24 -34.61
N GLU A 85 -24.19 -9.57 -34.66
CA GLU A 85 -24.79 -10.33 -33.57
C GLU A 85 -23.75 -10.46 -32.44
N THR A 86 -24.05 -9.87 -31.29
CA THR A 86 -23.12 -9.72 -30.17
C THR A 86 -23.71 -10.27 -28.87
N THR A 87 -22.85 -10.75 -27.99
CA THR A 87 -23.23 -11.18 -26.63
C THR A 87 -22.14 -10.75 -25.66
N MET A 88 -22.51 -10.09 -24.56
CA MET A 88 -21.58 -9.84 -23.46
C MET A 88 -21.43 -11.13 -22.64
N LEU A 89 -20.19 -11.50 -22.34
CA LEU A 89 -19.85 -12.59 -21.45
C LEU A 89 -19.00 -12.03 -20.32
N GLY A 90 -18.90 -12.79 -19.23
CA GLY A 90 -18.05 -12.41 -18.10
C GLY A 90 -17.01 -13.47 -17.78
N GLY A 91 -15.83 -13.00 -17.38
CA GLY A 91 -14.66 -13.81 -17.15
C GLY A 91 -14.05 -13.63 -15.77
N TYR A 92 -13.39 -14.68 -15.31
CA TYR A 92 -12.62 -14.76 -14.08
C TYR A 92 -11.14 -14.73 -14.46
N VAL A 93 -10.41 -13.72 -14.00
CA VAL A 93 -9.03 -13.44 -14.41
C VAL A 93 -8.07 -14.31 -13.62
N TYR A 94 -7.07 -14.89 -14.27
CA TYR A 94 -6.00 -15.63 -13.59
C TYR A 94 -5.00 -14.65 -12.97
N ILE A 95 -4.89 -14.69 -11.65
CA ILE A 95 -4.07 -13.76 -10.87
C ILE A 95 -2.75 -14.43 -10.52
N THR A 96 -1.64 -13.83 -10.95
CA THR A 96 -0.29 -14.12 -10.48
C THR A 96 0.10 -13.02 -9.46
N PRO A 97 0.75 -13.35 -8.33
CA PRO A 97 1.43 -14.63 -8.00
C PRO A 97 0.56 -15.68 -7.28
N VAL A 98 -0.67 -15.36 -6.86
CA VAL A 98 -1.54 -16.30 -6.11
C VAL A 98 -1.94 -17.57 -6.88
N ASN A 99 -1.69 -17.61 -8.20
CA ASN A 99 -1.87 -18.78 -9.07
C ASN A 99 -3.29 -19.36 -9.05
N LYS A 100 -4.29 -18.47 -9.03
CA LYS A 100 -5.71 -18.82 -9.02
C LYS A 100 -6.50 -17.86 -9.91
N TYR A 101 -7.63 -18.34 -10.43
CA TYR A 101 -8.63 -17.45 -11.02
C TYR A 101 -9.28 -16.62 -9.91
N SER A 102 -9.67 -15.39 -10.24
CA SER A 102 -10.45 -14.52 -9.36
C SER A 102 -11.72 -15.24 -8.89
N SER A 103 -12.14 -14.99 -7.66
CA SER A 103 -13.42 -15.50 -7.15
C SER A 103 -14.62 -14.81 -7.79
N GLU A 104 -14.41 -13.57 -8.25
CA GLU A 104 -15.42 -12.73 -8.88
C GLU A 104 -15.20 -12.62 -10.40
N MET A 105 -16.28 -12.33 -11.12
CA MET A 105 -16.32 -12.14 -12.57
C MET A 105 -15.81 -10.73 -12.95
N VAL A 106 -14.51 -10.50 -12.77
CA VAL A 106 -13.86 -9.19 -12.89
C VAL A 106 -13.52 -8.75 -14.32
N HIS A 107 -13.95 -9.49 -15.34
CA HIS A 107 -13.66 -9.20 -16.74
C HIS A 107 -14.89 -9.27 -17.62
N LEU A 108 -15.05 -8.30 -18.54
CA LEU A 108 -16.09 -8.31 -19.57
C LEU A 108 -15.42 -8.61 -20.90
N LEU A 109 -15.97 -9.56 -21.66
CA LEU A 109 -15.53 -9.89 -23.01
C LEU A 109 -16.75 -10.00 -23.94
N VAL A 110 -16.53 -9.89 -25.26
CA VAL A 110 -17.61 -9.85 -26.24
C VAL A 110 -17.53 -11.06 -27.16
N GLN A 111 -18.61 -11.83 -27.26
CA GLN A 111 -18.78 -12.81 -28.32
C GLN A 111 -19.45 -12.14 -29.53
N VAL A 112 -18.98 -12.46 -30.74
CA VAL A 112 -19.56 -12.01 -32.01
C VAL A 112 -19.83 -13.21 -32.90
N THR A 113 -21.02 -13.28 -33.49
CA THR A 113 -21.41 -14.35 -34.43
C THR A 113 -21.38 -13.85 -35.88
N ILE A 114 -20.64 -14.56 -36.73
CA ILE A 114 -20.51 -14.27 -38.17
C ILE A 114 -20.67 -15.59 -38.94
N SER A 115 -21.71 -15.68 -39.77
CA SER A 115 -21.98 -16.86 -40.62
C SER A 115 -21.92 -18.18 -39.83
N ASP A 116 -22.66 -18.24 -38.71
CA ASP A 116 -22.76 -19.38 -37.78
C ASP A 116 -21.47 -19.74 -37.02
N ARG A 117 -20.45 -18.88 -37.05
CA ARG A 117 -19.22 -19.02 -36.25
C ARG A 117 -19.15 -17.98 -35.16
N ASN A 118 -18.72 -18.40 -33.98
CA ASN A 118 -18.56 -17.53 -32.82
C ASN A 118 -17.10 -17.14 -32.63
N TYR A 119 -16.87 -15.86 -32.36
CA TYR A 119 -15.56 -15.29 -32.09
C TYR A 119 -15.58 -14.54 -30.77
N ILE A 120 -14.51 -14.69 -29.98
CA ILE A 120 -14.24 -13.87 -28.80
C ILE A 120 -13.44 -12.64 -29.21
N VAL A 121 -13.90 -11.50 -28.73
CA VAL A 121 -13.34 -10.17 -28.98
C VAL A 121 -13.12 -9.50 -27.64
N ASP A 122 -11.90 -9.02 -27.44
CA ASP A 122 -11.45 -8.42 -26.19
C ASP A 122 -10.38 -7.39 -26.50
N SER A 123 -10.69 -6.14 -26.24
CA SER A 123 -9.83 -5.00 -26.54
C SER A 123 -9.06 -4.47 -25.33
N ALA A 124 -9.27 -5.07 -24.15
CA ALA A 124 -8.90 -4.47 -22.89
C ALA A 124 -8.49 -5.51 -21.83
N TYR A 125 -7.33 -6.12 -22.05
CA TYR A 125 -6.65 -6.95 -21.04
C TYR A 125 -5.21 -6.44 -20.83
N GLY A 126 -4.87 -6.08 -19.59
CA GLY A 126 -3.72 -5.25 -19.22
C GLY A 126 -2.35 -5.92 -19.24
N SER A 127 -1.83 -6.31 -20.41
CA SER A 127 -0.41 -6.69 -20.56
C SER A 127 0.11 -6.52 -21.98
N SER A 128 1.44 -6.57 -22.16
CA SER A 128 2.17 -6.41 -23.44
C SER A 128 1.89 -7.46 -24.54
N TYR A 129 0.90 -8.35 -24.34
CA TYR A 129 0.57 -9.43 -25.28
C TYR A 129 -0.95 -9.52 -25.46
N GLN A 130 -1.55 -8.45 -25.96
CA GLN A 130 -2.98 -8.39 -26.24
C GLN A 130 -3.38 -9.22 -27.46
N MET A 131 -4.66 -9.57 -27.52
CA MET A 131 -5.29 -10.30 -28.61
C MET A 131 -5.70 -9.30 -29.70
N TRP A 132 -4.97 -9.28 -30.82
CA TRP A 132 -5.13 -8.32 -31.91
C TRP A 132 -6.17 -8.72 -32.96
N GLU A 133 -6.61 -9.97 -32.92
CA GLU A 133 -7.59 -10.53 -33.85
C GLU A 133 -8.65 -11.31 -33.06
N PRO A 134 -9.91 -11.34 -33.52
CA PRO A 134 -10.95 -12.18 -32.92
C PRO A 134 -10.53 -13.65 -32.86
N LEU A 135 -10.72 -14.29 -31.70
CA LEU A 135 -10.45 -15.73 -31.56
C LEU A 135 -11.68 -16.54 -31.88
N GLU A 136 -11.59 -17.45 -32.85
CA GLU A 136 -12.65 -18.41 -33.11
C GLU A 136 -12.86 -19.30 -31.88
N LEU A 137 -14.11 -19.43 -31.42
CA LEU A 137 -14.48 -20.20 -30.25
C LEU A 137 -14.42 -21.71 -30.55
N THR A 138 -13.19 -22.23 -30.65
CA THR A 138 -12.87 -23.63 -30.96
C THR A 138 -11.89 -24.19 -29.94
N SER A 139 -12.30 -25.23 -29.23
CA SER A 139 -11.48 -25.86 -28.17
C SER A 139 -10.24 -26.54 -28.76
N GLY A 140 -9.09 -26.33 -28.12
CA GLY A 140 -7.80 -26.95 -28.45
C GLY A 140 -7.10 -26.37 -29.69
N LYS A 141 -7.69 -25.38 -30.37
CA LYS A 141 -7.11 -24.78 -31.58
C LYS A 141 -6.10 -23.69 -31.22
N ASP A 142 -4.86 -23.85 -31.67
CA ASP A 142 -3.87 -22.77 -31.65
C ASP A 142 -4.21 -21.70 -32.68
N GLN A 143 -4.25 -20.45 -32.22
CA GLN A 143 -4.57 -19.27 -33.02
C GLN A 143 -3.38 -18.29 -32.93
N PRO A 144 -2.38 -18.43 -33.82
CA PRO A 144 -1.16 -17.62 -33.78
C PRO A 144 -1.44 -16.17 -34.15
N GLN A 145 -1.16 -15.26 -33.22
CA GLN A 145 -1.15 -13.81 -33.44
C GLN A 145 0.25 -13.27 -33.17
N VAL A 146 0.48 -11.98 -33.46
CA VAL A 146 1.71 -11.28 -33.03
C VAL A 146 1.33 -10.41 -31.84
N PRO A 147 1.98 -10.55 -30.67
CA PRO A 147 3.21 -11.31 -30.40
C PRO A 147 3.05 -12.76 -29.90
N ALA A 148 1.84 -13.30 -29.72
CA ALA A 148 1.63 -14.58 -29.02
C ALA A 148 0.65 -15.53 -29.73
N ILE A 149 0.71 -16.82 -29.38
CA ILE A 149 -0.30 -17.81 -29.79
C ILE A 149 -1.33 -17.91 -28.68
N PHE A 150 -2.61 -17.81 -29.04
CA PHE A 150 -3.70 -17.98 -28.10
C PHE A 150 -4.37 -19.34 -28.31
N ARG A 151 -4.84 -19.93 -27.22
CA ARG A 151 -5.58 -21.19 -27.24
C ARG A 151 -6.79 -21.07 -26.33
N LEU A 152 -7.94 -21.45 -26.86
CA LEU A 152 -9.15 -21.65 -26.08
C LEU A 152 -9.28 -23.15 -25.79
N THR A 153 -9.53 -23.52 -24.53
CA THR A 153 -9.79 -24.90 -24.12
C THR A 153 -11.12 -24.94 -23.40
N GLU A 154 -11.99 -25.87 -23.76
CA GLU A 154 -13.27 -26.09 -23.10
C GLU A 154 -13.19 -27.34 -22.23
N GLU A 155 -13.60 -27.20 -20.97
CA GLU A 155 -13.74 -28.30 -20.01
C GLU A 155 -15.02 -28.09 -19.18
N ASN A 156 -15.94 -29.06 -19.25
CA ASN A 156 -17.18 -29.09 -18.44
C ASN A 156 -18.03 -27.80 -18.52
N GLY A 157 -18.15 -27.20 -19.70
CA GLY A 157 -18.90 -25.97 -19.95
C GLY A 157 -18.14 -24.68 -19.62
N THR A 158 -16.90 -24.78 -19.14
CA THR A 158 -16.03 -23.63 -18.86
C THR A 158 -14.96 -23.52 -19.93
N TRP A 159 -14.78 -22.33 -20.46
CA TRP A 159 -13.74 -22.00 -21.43
C TRP A 159 -12.57 -21.32 -20.74
N TYR A 160 -11.36 -21.69 -21.14
CA TYR A 160 -10.10 -21.15 -20.64
C TYR A 160 -9.33 -20.52 -21.78
N LEU A 161 -8.91 -19.28 -21.60
CA LEU A 161 -8.00 -18.61 -22.52
C LEU A 161 -6.57 -18.69 -21.98
N ASP A 162 -5.71 -19.29 -22.80
CA ASP A 162 -4.29 -19.39 -22.54
C ASP A 162 -3.48 -18.67 -23.62
N GLN A 163 -2.29 -18.27 -23.23
CA GLN A 163 -1.31 -17.61 -24.07
C GLN A 163 0.02 -18.37 -24.03
N ILE A 164 0.52 -18.69 -25.22
CA ILE A 164 1.84 -19.25 -25.46
C ILE A 164 2.69 -18.16 -26.10
N ARG A 165 3.71 -17.71 -25.38
CA ARG A 165 4.62 -16.64 -25.82
C ARG A 165 5.61 -17.16 -26.85
N ARG A 166 5.90 -16.30 -27.83
CA ARG A 166 7.08 -16.45 -28.69
C ARG A 166 8.33 -16.00 -27.92
N GLU A 167 9.50 -16.50 -28.32
CA GLU A 167 10.78 -16.08 -27.73
C GLU A 167 10.96 -14.57 -27.89
N GLN A 168 11.46 -13.93 -26.84
CA GLN A 168 11.75 -12.49 -26.82
C GLN A 168 13.24 -12.26 -26.92
N ASP A 169 13.62 -11.36 -27.81
CA ASP A 169 14.95 -10.76 -27.82
C ASP A 169 14.89 -9.51 -26.93
N VAL A 170 15.75 -9.43 -25.92
CA VAL A 170 15.84 -8.30 -24.99
C VAL A 170 17.15 -7.56 -25.30
N PRO A 171 17.12 -6.48 -26.09
CA PRO A 171 18.34 -5.88 -26.64
C PRO A 171 19.24 -5.26 -25.57
N ASN A 172 18.66 -4.76 -24.48
CA ASN A 172 19.39 -4.17 -23.37
C ASN A 172 19.64 -5.20 -22.27
N GLN A 173 20.91 -5.58 -22.11
CA GLN A 173 21.34 -6.57 -21.11
C GLN A 173 20.96 -6.20 -19.66
N GLU A 174 20.84 -4.92 -19.33
CA GLU A 174 20.42 -4.45 -18.00
C GLU A 174 18.99 -4.86 -17.63
N PHE A 175 18.11 -5.09 -18.61
CA PHE A 175 16.72 -5.45 -18.38
C PHE A 175 16.44 -6.95 -18.50
N VAL A 176 17.41 -7.76 -18.94
CA VAL A 176 17.26 -9.22 -19.14
C VAL A 176 16.78 -9.92 -17.86
N ASN A 177 17.14 -9.40 -16.69
CA ASN A 177 16.75 -9.93 -15.38
C ASN A 177 15.67 -9.10 -14.67
N SER A 178 15.04 -8.14 -15.35
CA SER A 178 13.98 -7.31 -14.75
C SER A 178 12.79 -8.17 -14.31
N ASP A 179 12.24 -7.90 -13.13
CA ASP A 179 11.00 -8.53 -12.65
C ASP A 179 9.77 -8.12 -13.48
N LEU A 180 9.90 -7.08 -14.34
CA LEU A 180 8.89 -6.72 -15.33
C LEU A 180 8.84 -7.70 -16.52
N LEU A 181 9.87 -8.53 -16.70
CA LEU A 181 9.91 -9.57 -17.74
C LEU A 181 9.35 -10.89 -17.18
N GLU A 182 8.14 -11.21 -17.61
CA GLU A 182 7.50 -12.48 -17.24
C GLU A 182 8.20 -13.67 -17.95
N LYS A 183 8.75 -14.58 -17.14
CA LYS A 183 9.71 -15.64 -17.57
C LYS A 183 9.03 -16.89 -18.12
N SER A 184 7.73 -17.09 -17.87
CA SER A 184 7.01 -18.27 -18.34
C SER A 184 6.63 -18.18 -19.82
N LYS A 185 6.87 -19.27 -20.57
CA LYS A 185 6.43 -19.41 -21.96
C LYS A 185 4.91 -19.59 -22.08
N TYR A 186 4.27 -20.10 -21.03
CA TYR A 186 2.84 -20.35 -20.99
C TYR A 186 2.18 -19.52 -19.89
N ARG A 187 1.07 -18.88 -20.22
CA ARG A 187 0.34 -17.98 -19.32
C ARG A 187 -1.15 -18.23 -19.42
N LYS A 188 -1.77 -18.52 -18.28
CA LYS A 188 -3.24 -18.51 -18.14
C LYS A 188 -3.72 -17.06 -18.12
N ILE A 189 -4.80 -16.76 -18.85
CA ILE A 189 -5.35 -15.40 -18.93
C ILE A 189 -6.63 -15.31 -18.11
N TYR A 190 -7.73 -15.90 -18.57
CA TYR A 190 -9.01 -15.91 -17.85
C TYR A 190 -9.82 -17.14 -18.21
N SER A 191 -10.84 -17.41 -17.42
CA SER A 191 -11.87 -18.41 -17.71
C SER A 191 -13.24 -17.76 -17.80
N PHE A 192 -14.17 -18.34 -18.57
CA PHE A 192 -15.52 -17.81 -18.77
C PHE A 192 -16.51 -18.92 -19.14
N THR A 193 -17.80 -18.64 -19.00
CA THR A 193 -18.88 -19.48 -19.54
C THR A 193 -19.55 -18.74 -20.71
N LEU A 194 -20.33 -19.47 -21.51
CA LEU A 194 -21.13 -18.88 -22.60
C LEU A 194 -22.48 -18.33 -22.13
N GLU A 195 -22.63 -18.09 -20.82
CA GLU A 195 -23.84 -17.50 -20.25
C GLU A 195 -23.89 -16.00 -20.59
N PRO A 196 -24.94 -15.54 -21.31
CA PRO A 196 -25.08 -14.12 -21.63
C PRO A 196 -25.16 -13.25 -20.37
N ARG A 197 -24.50 -12.10 -20.41
CA ARG A 197 -24.49 -11.09 -19.35
C ARG A 197 -25.07 -9.77 -19.85
N THR A 198 -25.47 -8.96 -18.89
CA THR A 198 -25.87 -7.56 -19.03
C THR A 198 -24.84 -6.68 -18.34
N ILE A 199 -24.85 -5.36 -18.60
CA ILE A 199 -23.90 -4.47 -17.92
C ILE A 199 -24.20 -4.37 -16.41
N GLU A 200 -25.46 -4.54 -16.03
CA GLU A 200 -25.93 -4.54 -14.65
C GLU A 200 -25.30 -5.67 -13.83
N ASP A 201 -25.01 -6.84 -14.45
CA ASP A 201 -24.33 -7.95 -13.80
C ASP A 201 -22.91 -7.59 -13.32
N PHE A 202 -22.31 -6.52 -13.88
CA PHE A 202 -20.98 -6.05 -13.53
C PHE A 202 -20.97 -4.89 -12.55
N GLU A 203 -22.10 -4.28 -12.17
CA GLU A 203 -22.11 -3.10 -11.28
C GLU A 203 -21.59 -3.41 -9.87
N TYR A 204 -21.94 -4.58 -9.32
CA TYR A 204 -21.36 -5.06 -8.07
C TYR A 204 -19.85 -5.22 -8.19
N VAL A 205 -19.39 -5.89 -9.25
CA VAL A 205 -17.96 -6.16 -9.45
C VAL A 205 -17.18 -4.88 -9.74
N ASN A 206 -17.79 -3.92 -10.44
CA ASN A 206 -17.24 -2.58 -10.68
C ASN A 206 -17.02 -1.83 -9.36
N THR A 207 -17.98 -1.94 -8.42
CA THR A 207 -17.83 -1.38 -7.08
C THR A 207 -16.74 -2.13 -6.30
N TYR A 208 -16.75 -3.46 -6.33
CA TYR A 208 -15.72 -4.30 -5.71
C TYR A 208 -14.32 -3.93 -6.22
N LEU A 209 -14.13 -3.80 -7.52
CA LEU A 209 -12.83 -3.50 -8.11
C LEU A 209 -12.31 -2.11 -7.71
N GLN A 210 -13.21 -1.14 -7.46
CA GLN A 210 -12.88 0.23 -7.04
C GLN A 210 -12.66 0.38 -5.53
N THR A 211 -13.35 -0.39 -4.72
CA THR A 211 -13.49 -0.11 -3.27
C THR A 211 -13.01 -1.25 -2.39
N SER A 212 -12.96 -2.47 -2.92
CA SER A 212 -12.61 -3.65 -2.14
C SER A 212 -11.11 -3.75 -2.00
N PRO A 213 -10.60 -3.87 -0.77
CA PRO A 213 -9.23 -4.25 -0.52
C PRO A 213 -8.98 -5.76 -0.78
N ALA A 214 -9.77 -6.42 -1.61
CA ALA A 214 -9.44 -7.73 -2.18
C ALA A 214 -9.43 -7.68 -3.71
N SER A 215 -9.57 -6.47 -4.27
CA SER A 215 -9.55 -6.22 -5.70
C SER A 215 -8.21 -6.62 -6.30
N VAL A 216 -8.24 -7.17 -7.52
CA VAL A 216 -7.02 -7.43 -8.31
C VAL A 216 -6.28 -6.14 -8.69
N PHE A 217 -6.90 -4.98 -8.49
CA PHE A 217 -6.33 -3.66 -8.68
C PHE A 217 -5.97 -2.98 -7.35
N GLU A 218 -6.02 -3.70 -6.23
CA GLU A 218 -5.64 -3.14 -4.93
C GLU A 218 -4.17 -2.73 -4.93
N THR A 219 -3.94 -1.46 -4.59
CA THR A 219 -2.62 -0.81 -4.53
C THR A 219 -1.92 -1.05 -3.19
N MET A 220 -2.57 -1.65 -2.20
CA MET A 220 -2.02 -1.89 -0.87
C MET A 220 -2.29 -3.32 -0.45
N ASP A 221 -1.36 -4.21 -0.76
CA ASP A 221 -1.46 -5.63 -0.44
C ASP A 221 -0.96 -5.90 0.99
N ILE A 222 -1.78 -6.58 1.81
CA ILE A 222 -1.41 -6.96 3.18
C ILE A 222 -0.21 -7.92 3.20
N GLU A 223 -0.05 -8.77 2.18
CA GLU A 223 1.09 -9.68 2.09
C GLU A 223 2.40 -8.92 1.87
N ALA A 224 2.38 -7.84 1.09
CA ALA A 224 3.55 -6.97 0.92
C ALA A 224 3.91 -6.25 2.22
N TYR A 225 2.91 -5.86 3.03
CA TYR A 225 3.15 -5.33 4.38
C TYR A 225 3.77 -6.39 5.30
N PHE A 226 3.25 -7.62 5.30
CA PHE A 226 3.82 -8.73 6.08
C PHE A 226 5.25 -9.05 5.68
N GLU A 227 5.55 -9.09 4.38
CA GLU A 227 6.91 -9.22 3.87
C GLU A 227 7.81 -8.08 4.36
N ARG A 228 7.32 -6.83 4.30
CA ARG A 228 8.06 -5.65 4.76
C ARG A 228 8.45 -5.73 6.23
N ILE A 229 7.57 -6.24 7.09
CA ILE A 229 7.85 -6.40 8.52
C ILE A 229 8.50 -7.74 8.87
N GLY A 230 8.68 -8.62 7.87
CA GLY A 230 9.21 -9.96 8.04
C GLY A 230 8.29 -10.87 8.86
N TYR A 231 6.98 -10.60 8.85
CA TYR A 231 5.98 -11.41 9.52
C TYR A 231 5.55 -12.56 8.59
N GLN A 232 5.57 -13.78 9.11
CA GLN A 232 5.07 -14.95 8.39
C GLN A 232 3.81 -15.42 9.11
N SER A 233 2.64 -15.12 8.52
CA SER A 233 1.35 -15.53 9.08
C SER A 233 1.33 -17.04 9.29
N SER A 234 1.34 -17.44 10.56
CA SER A 234 1.31 -18.86 10.94
C SER A 234 -0.02 -19.25 11.59
N ARG A 235 -0.83 -18.26 11.99
CA ARG A 235 -2.04 -18.45 12.78
C ARG A 235 -3.15 -17.52 12.26
N ASN A 236 -4.18 -18.10 11.65
CA ASN A 236 -5.41 -17.36 11.31
C ASN A 236 -6.27 -17.11 12.58
N LYS A 237 -5.72 -16.44 13.60
CA LYS A 237 -6.41 -16.11 14.86
C LYS A 237 -6.19 -14.64 15.22
N LEU A 238 -7.28 -13.92 15.48
CA LEU A 238 -7.25 -12.54 15.94
C LEU A 238 -7.23 -12.50 17.47
N ASP A 239 -6.04 -12.73 18.05
CA ASP A 239 -5.82 -12.71 19.49
C ASP A 239 -4.67 -11.77 19.89
N LEU A 240 -4.38 -11.69 21.19
CA LEU A 240 -3.35 -10.80 21.72
C LEU A 240 -1.93 -11.22 21.30
N GLU A 241 -1.69 -12.51 21.05
CA GLU A 241 -0.38 -13.01 20.59
C GLU A 241 -0.13 -12.49 19.17
N GLU A 242 -1.10 -12.64 18.28
CA GLU A 242 -1.05 -12.11 16.91
C GLU A 242 -0.84 -10.59 16.89
N LEU A 243 -1.61 -9.84 17.69
CA LEU A 243 -1.46 -8.38 17.81
C LEU A 243 -0.06 -7.98 18.28
N THR A 244 0.50 -8.74 19.23
CA THR A 244 1.84 -8.51 19.76
C THR A 244 2.90 -8.82 18.72
N GLU A 245 2.78 -9.93 17.97
CA GLU A 245 3.72 -10.29 16.92
C GLU A 245 3.76 -9.24 15.82
N ILE A 246 2.60 -8.76 15.34
CA ILE A 246 2.54 -7.68 14.34
C ILE A 246 3.23 -6.41 14.83
N LEU A 247 2.90 -5.93 16.04
CA LEU A 247 3.53 -4.74 16.62
C LEU A 247 5.06 -4.93 16.68
N GLN A 248 5.52 -6.06 17.21
CA GLN A 248 6.92 -6.37 17.38
C GLN A 248 7.69 -6.48 16.06
N HIS A 249 7.10 -7.11 15.04
CA HIS A 249 7.67 -7.17 13.71
C HIS A 249 7.76 -5.77 13.09
N GLN A 250 6.70 -4.96 13.20
CA GLN A 250 6.71 -3.60 12.67
C GLN A 250 7.79 -2.73 13.33
N ILE A 251 7.87 -2.66 14.66
CA ILE A 251 8.83 -1.77 15.35
C ILE A 251 10.31 -2.17 15.15
N ARG A 252 10.56 -3.41 14.74
CA ARG A 252 11.90 -3.93 14.39
C ARG A 252 12.26 -3.79 12.92
N ALA A 253 11.26 -3.57 12.05
CA ALA A 253 11.47 -3.49 10.61
C ALA A 253 11.29 -2.07 10.05
N ILE A 254 10.36 -1.29 10.60
CA ILE A 254 9.97 0.03 10.10
C ILE A 254 10.49 1.12 11.08
N PRO A 255 11.48 1.94 10.67
CA PRO A 255 12.02 2.94 11.56
C PRO A 255 11.04 4.08 11.87
N PHE A 256 11.12 4.61 13.10
CA PHE A 256 10.57 5.91 13.44
C PHE A 256 11.55 7.00 13.00
N GLU A 257 11.18 7.77 11.98
CA GLU A 257 12.10 8.71 11.30
C GLU A 257 11.39 9.95 10.72
N ASN A 258 12.16 11.00 10.45
CA ASN A 258 11.68 12.25 9.84
C ASN A 258 12.59 12.76 8.72
N LEU A 259 13.35 11.87 8.07
CA LEU A 259 14.45 12.21 7.18
C LEU A 259 13.98 12.95 5.92
N ASN A 260 12.75 12.68 5.44
CA ASN A 260 12.17 13.42 4.31
C ASN A 260 12.25 14.94 4.51
N ILE A 261 11.91 15.45 5.70
CA ILE A 261 11.98 16.89 6.03
C ILE A 261 13.40 17.43 5.79
N HIS A 262 14.41 16.65 6.14
CA HIS A 262 15.83 17.02 6.05
C HIS A 262 16.46 16.66 4.69
N CYS A 263 15.69 16.01 3.81
CA CYS A 263 15.95 15.81 2.38
C CYS A 263 15.19 16.83 1.50
N GLY A 264 14.40 17.71 2.10
CA GLY A 264 13.55 18.69 1.40
C GLY A 264 12.32 18.07 0.74
N GLU A 265 11.79 17.02 1.35
CA GLU A 265 10.59 16.27 0.95
C GLU A 265 9.51 16.39 2.03
N SER A 266 8.25 16.18 1.63
CA SER A 266 7.09 16.25 2.53
C SER A 266 6.89 14.96 3.33
N MET A 267 6.24 15.12 4.48
CA MET A 267 5.67 14.02 5.26
C MET A 267 4.19 13.89 4.88
N GLU A 268 3.88 12.92 4.04
CA GLU A 268 2.54 12.69 3.48
C GLU A 268 1.63 11.94 4.45
N LEU A 269 0.31 12.25 4.42
CA LEU A 269 -0.72 11.56 5.20
C LEU A 269 -1.56 10.56 4.40
N ASN A 270 -1.56 10.68 3.06
CA ASN A 270 -2.29 9.76 2.21
C ASN A 270 -1.74 8.33 2.40
N LEU A 271 -2.63 7.39 2.73
CA LEU A 271 -2.25 6.04 3.10
C LEU A 271 -1.54 5.28 1.96
N GLU A 272 -1.93 5.48 0.71
CA GLU A 272 -1.28 4.82 -0.43
C GLU A 272 0.14 5.33 -0.63
N VAL A 273 0.36 6.63 -0.45
CA VAL A 273 1.70 7.23 -0.51
C VAL A 273 2.57 6.75 0.66
N ILE A 274 1.99 6.65 1.85
CA ILE A 274 2.65 6.06 3.02
C ILE A 274 3.02 4.60 2.74
N PHE A 275 2.10 3.81 2.19
CA PHE A 275 2.34 2.42 1.86
C PHE A 275 3.47 2.28 0.84
N ASP A 276 3.47 3.07 -0.24
CA ASP A 276 4.54 3.06 -1.23
C ASP A 276 5.91 3.38 -0.60
N GLN A 277 5.97 4.46 0.18
CA GLN A 277 7.18 4.88 0.88
C GLN A 277 7.68 3.81 1.86
N VAL A 278 6.81 3.36 2.76
CA VAL A 278 7.19 2.52 3.89
C VAL A 278 7.38 1.07 3.47
N VAL A 279 6.46 0.52 2.68
CA VAL A 279 6.44 -0.88 2.26
C VAL A 279 7.34 -1.09 1.04
N ARG A 280 7.09 -0.39 -0.07
CA ARG A 280 7.82 -0.63 -1.33
C ARG A 280 9.23 -0.05 -1.32
N LYS A 281 9.38 1.20 -0.87
CA LYS A 281 10.69 1.88 -0.80
C LYS A 281 11.46 1.60 0.49
N LYS A 282 10.93 0.73 1.36
CA LYS A 282 11.54 0.28 2.62
C LYS A 282 11.96 1.43 3.55
N ARG A 283 11.22 2.54 3.54
CA ARG A 283 11.45 3.67 4.45
C ARG A 283 10.76 3.46 5.80
N GLY A 284 10.94 4.43 6.68
CA GLY A 284 10.14 4.59 7.89
C GLY A 284 9.20 5.79 7.76
N GLY A 285 8.75 6.27 8.92
CA GLY A 285 8.01 7.53 9.04
C GLY A 285 7.82 7.95 10.49
N TRP A 286 7.17 9.08 10.71
CA TRP A 286 6.77 9.50 12.06
C TRP A 286 5.43 8.87 12.48
N CYS A 287 4.94 9.17 13.69
CA CYS A 287 3.74 8.54 14.27
C CYS A 287 2.53 8.58 13.33
N LEU A 288 2.27 9.71 12.64
CA LEU A 288 1.12 9.85 11.74
C LEU A 288 1.18 8.93 10.53
N GLN A 289 2.36 8.43 10.16
CA GLN A 289 2.55 7.53 9.02
C GLN A 289 2.57 6.07 9.48
N VAL A 290 3.44 5.74 10.45
CA VAL A 290 3.62 4.34 10.85
C VAL A 290 2.44 3.80 11.65
N ASN A 291 1.74 4.63 12.43
CA ASN A 291 0.51 4.19 13.12
C ASN A 291 -0.72 4.23 12.21
N HIS A 292 -0.73 5.06 11.16
CA HIS A 292 -1.77 4.99 10.13
C HIS A 292 -1.64 3.69 9.31
N LEU A 293 -0.42 3.31 8.94
CA LEU A 293 -0.13 2.03 8.28
C LEU A 293 -0.49 0.84 9.20
N LEU A 294 -0.14 0.91 10.49
CA LEU A 294 -0.50 -0.13 11.46
C LEU A 294 -2.03 -0.23 11.62
N TYR A 295 -2.72 0.89 11.77
CA TYR A 295 -4.18 0.93 11.84
C TYR A 295 -4.82 0.24 10.63
N TRP A 296 -4.34 0.56 9.42
CA TRP A 296 -4.80 -0.08 8.20
C TRP A 296 -4.56 -1.59 8.24
N ALA A 297 -3.34 -2.03 8.57
CA ALA A 297 -3.00 -3.45 8.61
C ALA A 297 -3.86 -4.23 9.62
N LEU A 298 -4.03 -3.70 10.84
CA LEU A 298 -4.85 -4.32 11.88
C LEU A 298 -6.33 -4.40 11.49
N THR A 299 -6.88 -3.32 10.93
CA THR A 299 -8.26 -3.30 10.42
C THR A 299 -8.43 -4.28 9.28
N LYS A 300 -7.44 -4.36 8.38
CA LYS A 300 -7.41 -5.26 7.23
C LYS A 300 -7.38 -6.74 7.64
N MET A 301 -6.68 -7.05 8.74
CA MET A 301 -6.69 -8.38 9.38
C MET A 301 -8.03 -8.70 10.07
N GLY A 302 -8.84 -7.68 10.40
CA GLY A 302 -10.13 -7.82 11.05
C GLY A 302 -10.15 -7.50 12.54
N PHE A 303 -9.08 -6.90 13.08
CA PHE A 303 -9.11 -6.34 14.44
C PHE A 303 -10.05 -5.14 14.51
N GLU A 304 -10.76 -5.00 15.63
CA GLU A 304 -11.50 -3.78 15.95
C GLU A 304 -10.51 -2.70 16.41
N ALA A 305 -9.99 -1.93 15.45
CA ALA A 305 -9.00 -0.88 15.69
C ALA A 305 -9.63 0.52 15.63
N THR A 306 -9.17 1.44 16.48
CA THR A 306 -9.61 2.84 16.53
C THR A 306 -8.40 3.77 16.62
N MET A 307 -8.32 4.80 15.77
CA MET A 307 -7.30 5.84 15.92
C MET A 307 -7.63 6.76 17.09
N LEU A 308 -6.63 7.10 17.89
CA LEU A 308 -6.72 8.07 18.97
C LEU A 308 -5.67 9.16 18.81
N GLY A 309 -5.95 10.32 19.38
CA GLY A 309 -5.06 11.48 19.36
C GLY A 309 -4.45 11.78 20.72
N GLY A 310 -3.15 12.06 20.72
CA GLY A 310 -2.34 12.28 21.92
C GLY A 310 -1.54 13.57 21.93
N TYR A 311 -1.15 13.96 23.14
CA TYR A 311 -0.40 15.16 23.48
C TYR A 311 0.91 14.74 24.14
N VAL A 312 2.06 15.16 23.61
CA VAL A 312 3.37 14.65 24.05
C VAL A 312 3.91 15.47 25.21
N PHE A 313 4.45 14.83 26.24
CA PHE A 313 5.02 15.51 27.40
C PHE A 313 6.40 16.11 27.08
N ASN A 314 6.52 17.42 27.30
CA ASN A 314 7.76 18.16 27.19
C ASN A 314 8.36 18.36 28.59
N THR A 315 9.48 17.68 28.88
CA THR A 315 10.11 17.73 30.20
C THR A 315 10.57 19.14 30.60
N PRO A 316 11.29 19.92 29.76
CA PRO A 316 11.68 21.28 30.11
C PRO A 316 10.52 22.23 30.42
N ALA A 317 9.42 22.11 29.68
CA ALA A 317 8.23 22.94 29.89
C ALA A 317 7.28 22.39 30.97
N ASN A 318 7.56 21.18 31.49
CA ASN A 318 6.76 20.44 32.46
C ASN A 318 5.27 20.40 32.11
N LYS A 319 4.95 20.19 30.83
CA LYS A 319 3.57 20.16 30.32
C LYS A 319 3.46 19.29 29.07
N TYR A 320 2.25 18.79 28.83
CA TYR A 320 1.88 18.18 27.56
C TYR A 320 1.79 19.25 26.47
N SER A 321 1.97 18.86 25.20
CA SER A 321 1.82 19.75 24.05
C SER A 321 0.42 20.37 24.03
N SER A 322 0.31 21.60 23.52
CA SER A 322 -1.00 22.25 23.35
C SER A 322 -1.79 21.68 22.16
N GLY A 323 -1.09 21.16 21.16
CA GLY A 323 -1.68 20.47 20.02
C GLY A 323 -1.68 18.95 20.21
N MET A 324 -2.65 18.30 19.58
CA MET A 324 -2.74 16.86 19.44
C MET A 324 -1.74 16.40 18.35
N ILE A 325 -0.52 16.07 18.77
CA ILE A 325 0.62 15.87 17.86
C ILE A 325 1.06 14.41 17.73
N HIS A 326 0.35 13.48 18.38
CA HIS A 326 0.65 12.05 18.38
C HIS A 326 -0.57 11.26 17.94
N LEU A 327 -0.38 10.32 17.01
CA LEU A 327 -1.37 9.32 16.64
C LEU A 327 -1.01 8.01 17.35
N LEU A 328 -1.98 7.34 17.95
CA LEU A 328 -1.86 5.99 18.51
C LEU A 328 -3.14 5.19 18.18
N VAL A 329 -3.13 3.87 18.41
CA VAL A 329 -4.25 2.98 18.05
C VAL A 329 -4.77 2.29 19.31
N GLN A 330 -6.09 2.21 19.47
CA GLN A 330 -6.75 1.30 20.39
C GLN A 330 -7.21 0.06 19.63
N VAL A 331 -7.08 -1.12 20.24
CA VAL A 331 -7.61 -2.38 19.72
C VAL A 331 -8.48 -3.06 20.77
N THR A 332 -9.70 -3.42 20.40
CA THR A 332 -10.64 -4.17 21.25
C THR A 332 -10.53 -5.67 20.97
N LEU A 333 -10.23 -6.47 21.99
CA LEU A 333 -10.10 -7.93 21.90
C LEU A 333 -10.84 -8.61 23.05
N SER A 334 -11.83 -9.44 22.71
CA SER A 334 -12.60 -10.24 23.69
C SER A 334 -13.13 -9.41 24.88
N GLY A 335 -13.59 -8.18 24.62
CA GLY A 335 -14.11 -7.26 25.63
C GLY A 335 -13.06 -6.52 26.46
N LYS A 336 -11.78 -6.53 26.03
CA LYS A 336 -10.69 -5.75 26.62
C LYS A 336 -10.09 -4.79 25.61
N ASP A 337 -9.74 -3.60 26.08
CA ASP A 337 -9.09 -2.57 25.28
C ASP A 337 -7.59 -2.57 25.49
N TYR A 338 -6.84 -2.43 24.41
CA TYR A 338 -5.39 -2.33 24.40
C TYR A 338 -4.95 -1.11 23.62
N ILE A 339 -3.91 -0.42 24.09
CA ILE A 339 -3.19 0.59 23.33
C ILE A 339 -2.06 -0.08 22.56
N VAL A 340 -1.96 0.29 21.28
CA VAL A 340 -0.95 -0.16 20.34
C VAL A 340 -0.37 1.08 19.66
N ASP A 341 0.95 1.21 19.70
CA ASP A 341 1.64 2.37 19.15
C ASP A 341 3.02 1.93 18.68
N ALA A 342 3.29 2.00 17.38
CA ALA A 342 4.57 1.70 16.75
C ALA A 342 5.35 2.97 16.37
N GLY A 343 4.86 4.14 16.79
CA GLY A 343 5.23 5.43 16.23
C GLY A 343 5.85 6.41 17.21
N PHE A 344 6.16 6.01 18.44
CA PHE A 344 6.87 6.88 19.38
C PHE A 344 8.39 6.66 19.32
N GLY A 345 8.88 5.44 19.13
CA GLY A 345 10.31 5.15 18.93
C GLY A 345 11.23 5.36 20.14
N ARG A 346 12.55 5.20 19.91
CA ARG A 346 13.61 5.25 20.94
C ARG A 346 13.32 4.31 22.13
N SER A 347 13.79 4.63 23.33
CA SER A 347 13.50 3.86 24.57
C SER A 347 12.13 4.14 25.19
N TYR A 348 11.25 4.81 24.45
CA TYR A 348 9.86 5.08 24.86
C TYR A 348 8.86 4.15 24.17
N GLN A 349 9.34 3.35 23.23
CA GLN A 349 8.55 2.45 22.42
C GLN A 349 8.08 1.25 23.24
N MET A 350 6.78 0.99 23.28
CA MET A 350 6.23 -0.26 23.80
C MET A 350 6.57 -1.43 22.87
N TRP A 351 6.83 -2.60 23.44
CA TRP A 351 7.08 -3.84 22.68
C TRP A 351 5.89 -4.78 22.68
N GLU A 352 4.91 -4.54 23.55
CA GLU A 352 3.67 -5.30 23.65
C GLU A 352 2.49 -4.32 23.79
N PRO A 353 1.29 -4.66 23.29
CA PRO A 353 0.08 -3.88 23.53
C PRO A 353 -0.15 -3.66 25.02
N LEU A 354 -0.47 -2.43 25.42
CA LEU A 354 -0.73 -2.09 26.82
C LEU A 354 -2.23 -2.20 27.11
N GLU A 355 -2.62 -3.07 28.03
CA GLU A 355 -4.02 -3.17 28.47
C GLU A 355 -4.47 -1.84 29.09
N LEU A 356 -5.62 -1.33 28.68
CA LEU A 356 -6.18 -0.05 29.09
C LEU A 356 -6.77 -0.13 30.51
N THR A 357 -5.92 -0.40 31.49
CA THR A 357 -6.27 -0.53 32.92
C THR A 357 -5.53 0.53 33.74
N SER A 358 -6.28 1.46 34.31
CA SER A 358 -5.73 2.57 35.09
C SER A 358 -4.94 2.09 36.31
N GLY A 359 -3.72 2.62 36.48
CA GLY A 359 -2.82 2.34 37.60
C GLY A 359 -2.07 1.00 37.52
N LYS A 360 -2.30 0.17 36.50
CA LYS A 360 -1.64 -1.13 36.36
C LYS A 360 -0.20 -0.97 35.84
N ASP A 361 0.75 -1.54 36.58
CA ASP A 361 2.12 -1.71 36.10
C ASP A 361 2.19 -2.83 35.05
N GLN A 362 2.79 -2.52 33.90
CA GLN A 362 2.94 -3.42 32.76
C GLN A 362 4.43 -3.52 32.42
N PRO A 363 5.17 -4.45 33.06
CA PRO A 363 6.59 -4.65 32.79
C PRO A 363 6.80 -5.20 31.37
N GLN A 364 7.66 -4.54 30.61
CA GLN A 364 8.13 -4.99 29.30
C GLN A 364 9.66 -4.94 29.25
N VAL A 365 10.25 -5.45 28.16
CA VAL A 365 11.70 -5.38 27.97
C VAL A 365 12.24 -3.94 28.09
N PRO A 366 11.65 -2.91 27.46
CA PRO A 366 12.19 -1.54 27.52
C PRO A 366 12.11 -0.90 28.92
N ALA A 367 10.96 -1.05 29.58
CA ALA A 367 10.65 -0.39 30.84
C ALA A 367 9.38 -1.00 31.47
N VAL A 368 9.01 -0.54 32.67
CA VAL A 368 7.64 -0.72 33.18
C VAL A 368 6.80 0.45 32.70
N PHE A 369 5.76 0.16 31.92
CA PHE A 369 4.78 1.16 31.49
C PHE A 369 3.60 1.19 32.45
N ARG A 370 2.98 2.36 32.58
CA ARG A 370 1.76 2.55 33.37
C ARG A 370 0.82 3.48 32.63
N LEU A 371 -0.41 3.04 32.45
CA LEU A 371 -1.53 3.88 32.01
C LEU A 371 -2.29 4.33 33.25
N THR A 372 -2.54 5.64 33.38
CA THR A 372 -3.36 6.20 34.46
C THR A 372 -4.47 7.03 33.84
N GLU A 373 -5.70 6.83 34.29
CA GLU A 373 -6.86 7.62 33.89
C GLU A 373 -7.18 8.64 34.98
N GLU A 374 -7.40 9.88 34.57
CA GLU A 374 -7.89 10.96 35.41
C GLU A 374 -8.82 11.88 34.59
N ASN A 375 -10.08 12.01 35.01
CA ASN A 375 -11.09 12.89 34.42
C ASN A 375 -11.28 12.72 32.90
N GLY A 376 -11.31 11.49 32.42
CA GLY A 376 -11.48 11.13 31.01
C GLY A 376 -10.20 11.22 30.17
N THR A 377 -9.07 11.63 30.77
CA THR A 377 -7.76 11.68 30.11
C THR A 377 -6.90 10.52 30.61
N TRP A 378 -6.29 9.81 29.66
CA TRP A 378 -5.31 8.77 29.91
C TRP A 378 -3.89 9.32 29.78
N TYR A 379 -3.00 8.82 30.63
CA TYR A 379 -1.60 9.21 30.70
C TYR A 379 -0.73 7.96 30.60
N LEU A 380 0.15 7.92 29.59
CA LEU A 380 1.18 6.89 29.49
C LEU A 380 2.47 7.39 30.11
N ASP A 381 2.92 6.69 31.14
CA ASP A 381 4.17 6.93 31.84
C ASP A 381 5.07 5.69 31.81
N GLN A 382 6.37 5.86 32.02
CA GLN A 382 7.31 4.76 32.17
C GLN A 382 8.26 4.94 33.36
N ILE A 383 8.63 3.80 33.95
CA ILE A 383 9.68 3.68 34.95
C ILE A 383 10.90 3.04 34.27
N ARG A 384 11.91 3.85 34.02
CA ARG A 384 13.16 3.49 33.33
C ARG A 384 14.15 2.82 34.28
N ARG A 385 15.02 2.00 33.67
CA ARG A 385 16.22 1.48 34.31
C ARG A 385 17.28 2.56 34.49
N GLU A 386 18.28 2.26 35.31
CA GLU A 386 19.50 3.06 35.35
C GLU A 386 20.21 3.02 33.99
N GLN A 387 21.02 4.03 33.70
CA GLN A 387 21.71 4.15 32.42
C GLN A 387 23.21 4.18 32.64
N TYR A 388 23.93 3.28 31.97
CA TYR A 388 25.38 3.28 31.92
C TYR A 388 25.86 3.78 30.56
N VAL A 389 26.56 4.91 30.58
CA VAL A 389 27.17 5.53 29.39
C VAL A 389 28.69 5.35 29.51
N PRO A 390 29.31 4.41 28.76
CA PRO A 390 30.74 4.14 28.88
C PRO A 390 31.59 5.31 28.37
N ASN A 391 31.15 5.97 27.30
CA ASN A 391 31.86 7.12 26.74
C ASN A 391 31.58 8.39 27.55
N GLN A 392 32.59 8.86 28.28
CA GLN A 392 32.49 10.03 29.17
C GLN A 392 32.21 11.35 28.43
N GLU A 393 32.45 11.43 27.12
CA GLU A 393 32.12 12.62 26.33
C GLU A 393 30.60 12.86 26.24
N PHE A 394 29.79 11.79 26.35
CA PHE A 394 28.34 11.84 26.15
C PHE A 394 27.52 11.79 27.44
N VAL A 395 28.13 11.69 28.62
CA VAL A 395 27.41 11.60 29.91
C VAL A 395 26.51 12.80 30.20
N ASN A 396 26.81 13.95 29.57
CA ASN A 396 26.03 15.19 29.65
C ASN A 396 25.29 15.53 28.34
N SER A 397 25.14 14.58 27.42
CA SER A 397 24.41 14.78 26.17
C SER A 397 22.97 15.24 26.43
N ASP A 398 22.47 16.15 25.59
CA ASP A 398 21.08 16.61 25.59
C ASP A 398 20.09 15.50 25.19
N LEU A 399 20.59 14.39 24.63
CA LEU A 399 19.82 13.22 24.26
C LEU A 399 19.49 12.31 25.46
N LEU A 400 20.15 12.46 26.60
CA LEU A 400 19.92 11.61 27.77
C LEU A 400 18.77 12.13 28.65
N GLU A 401 17.74 11.31 28.85
CA GLU A 401 16.73 11.53 29.89
C GLU A 401 17.31 11.14 31.25
N LYS A 402 17.34 12.07 32.21
CA LYS A 402 17.93 11.86 33.53
C LYS A 402 16.94 11.29 34.54
N ASN A 403 15.65 11.46 34.30
CA ASN A 403 14.61 11.00 35.21
C ASN A 403 14.29 9.53 34.99
N LYS A 404 14.26 8.74 36.07
CA LYS A 404 13.76 7.35 36.01
C LYS A 404 12.28 7.32 35.67
N TYR A 405 11.50 8.15 36.34
CA TYR A 405 10.09 8.31 36.03
C TYR A 405 9.92 9.31 34.89
N ARG A 406 9.30 8.89 33.80
CA ARG A 406 9.09 9.73 32.63
C ARG A 406 7.64 9.62 32.15
N LYS A 407 6.94 10.74 32.19
CA LYS A 407 5.67 10.92 31.49
C LYS A 407 5.92 10.85 30.00
N ILE A 408 5.11 10.20 29.18
CA ILE A 408 5.36 10.08 27.73
C ILE A 408 4.38 10.96 26.95
N TYR A 409 3.10 10.61 27.00
CA TYR A 409 2.02 11.36 26.36
C TYR A 409 0.71 11.15 27.12
N SER A 410 -0.25 12.03 26.87
CA SER A 410 -1.65 11.89 27.30
C SER A 410 -2.57 11.77 26.10
N PHE A 411 -3.73 11.14 26.26
CA PHE A 411 -4.73 10.98 25.19
C PHE A 411 -6.13 10.82 25.78
N THR A 412 -7.13 10.88 24.92
CA THR A 412 -8.53 10.59 25.24
C THR A 412 -9.01 9.41 24.39
N LEU A 413 -10.08 8.72 24.82
CA LEU A 413 -10.68 7.64 24.04
C LEU A 413 -11.63 8.12 22.93
N GLU A 414 -11.60 9.41 22.60
CA GLU A 414 -12.36 9.96 21.48
C GLU A 414 -11.79 9.41 20.16
N PRO A 415 -12.59 8.68 19.36
CA PRO A 415 -12.17 8.18 18.06
C PRO A 415 -11.77 9.34 17.14
N ARG A 416 -10.69 9.15 16.38
CA ARG A 416 -10.18 10.10 15.40
C ARG A 416 -10.20 9.50 13.99
N THR A 417 -10.13 10.37 13.00
CA THR A 417 -9.77 10.00 11.63
C THR A 417 -8.45 10.64 11.25
N ILE A 418 -7.85 10.24 10.12
CA ILE A 418 -6.55 10.80 9.72
C ILE A 418 -6.67 12.31 9.38
N GLU A 419 -7.84 12.75 8.93
CA GLU A 419 -8.15 14.14 8.60
C GLU A 419 -8.00 15.07 9.81
N ASP A 420 -8.27 14.57 11.03
CA ASP A 420 -8.07 15.32 12.28
C ASP A 420 -6.60 15.76 12.47
N PHE A 421 -5.66 15.09 11.80
CA PHE A 421 -4.23 15.35 11.88
C PHE A 421 -3.67 16.16 10.71
N GLU A 422 -4.47 16.58 9.72
CA GLU A 422 -3.97 17.32 8.55
C GLU A 422 -3.26 18.62 8.94
N SER A 423 -3.93 19.43 9.77
CA SER A 423 -3.38 20.72 10.21
C SER A 423 -2.09 20.56 11.00
N ILE A 424 -2.01 19.54 11.85
CA ILE A 424 -0.82 19.28 12.67
C ILE A 424 0.30 18.68 11.85
N ASN A 425 0.00 17.86 10.84
CA ASN A 425 0.98 17.34 9.88
C ASN A 425 1.69 18.47 9.15
N THR A 426 0.96 19.46 8.64
CA THR A 426 1.55 20.66 8.02
C THR A 426 2.37 21.46 9.03
N TYR A 427 1.84 21.70 10.23
CA TYR A 427 2.54 22.48 11.26
C TYR A 427 3.85 21.81 11.69
N LEU A 428 3.86 20.50 11.94
CA LEU A 428 5.02 19.79 12.46
C LEU A 428 6.19 19.72 11.47
N GLN A 429 5.95 19.75 10.16
CA GLN A 429 7.02 19.74 9.16
C GLN A 429 7.47 21.13 8.70
N THR A 430 6.74 22.20 9.02
CA THR A 430 7.07 23.57 8.58
C THR A 430 7.45 24.52 9.71
N SER A 431 6.91 24.32 10.92
CA SER A 431 7.11 25.24 12.03
C SER A 431 8.54 25.17 12.58
N PRO A 432 9.24 26.30 12.76
CA PRO A 432 10.51 26.36 13.49
C PRO A 432 10.38 26.01 14.99
N ALA A 433 9.16 25.99 15.51
CA ALA A 433 8.86 25.53 16.87
C ALA A 433 8.76 24.00 16.96
N SER A 434 8.65 23.30 15.83
CA SER A 434 8.59 21.85 15.79
C SER A 434 9.94 21.22 16.10
N LEU A 435 9.91 20.14 16.88
CA LEU A 435 11.04 19.24 17.03
C LEU A 435 11.50 18.67 15.68
N PHE A 436 10.54 18.28 14.82
CA PHE A 436 10.83 17.53 13.61
C PHE A 436 11.58 18.36 12.55
N THR A 437 11.48 19.69 12.60
CA THR A 437 12.29 20.60 11.77
C THR A 437 13.63 20.97 12.42
N SER A 438 13.77 20.75 13.73
CA SER A 438 14.96 21.09 14.51
C SER A 438 15.99 19.96 14.52
N LYS A 439 15.56 18.69 14.59
CA LYS A 439 16.45 17.52 14.63
C LYS A 439 16.08 16.52 13.54
N SER A 440 17.07 15.99 12.84
CA SER A 440 16.93 14.82 11.97
C SER A 440 17.17 13.57 12.78
N PHE A 441 16.31 12.56 12.69
CA PHE A 441 16.51 11.32 13.43
C PHE A 441 15.93 10.09 12.70
N CYS A 442 16.44 8.93 13.11
CA CYS A 442 15.93 7.61 12.72
C CYS A 442 16.11 6.66 13.91
N SER A 443 15.07 5.90 14.27
CA SER A 443 15.11 4.97 15.39
C SER A 443 14.48 3.64 15.02
N LEU A 444 15.12 2.54 15.39
CA LEU A 444 14.67 1.17 15.09
C LEU A 444 14.91 0.25 16.29
N GLN A 445 13.88 -0.48 16.70
CA GLN A 445 14.02 -1.46 17.79
C GLN A 445 14.80 -2.68 17.31
N THR A 446 15.50 -3.34 18.22
CA THR A 446 16.16 -4.63 17.97
C THR A 446 15.56 -5.70 18.88
N LEU A 447 16.10 -6.92 18.84
CA LEU A 447 15.70 -7.97 19.78
C LEU A 447 16.11 -7.69 21.23
N GLU A 448 17.09 -6.80 21.45
CA GLU A 448 17.68 -6.54 22.78
C GLU A 448 17.68 -5.06 23.17
N GLY A 449 17.19 -4.17 22.31
CA GLY A 449 17.55 -2.76 22.41
C GLY A 449 16.93 -1.86 21.36
N VAL A 450 17.57 -0.71 21.14
CA VAL A 450 17.16 0.26 20.14
C VAL A 450 18.36 1.00 19.58
N HIS A 451 18.42 1.11 18.26
CA HIS A 451 19.29 2.05 17.57
C HIS A 451 18.57 3.39 17.41
N CYS A 452 19.30 4.49 17.60
CA CYS A 452 18.80 5.82 17.29
C CYS A 452 19.93 6.71 16.76
N LEU A 453 19.75 7.24 15.56
CA LEU A 453 20.58 8.29 14.98
C LEU A 453 19.86 9.63 15.20
N VAL A 454 20.56 10.63 15.74
CA VAL A 454 20.09 12.03 15.87
C VAL A 454 21.17 12.96 15.36
N GLY A 455 20.87 13.76 14.33
CA GLY A 455 21.89 14.52 13.60
C GLY A 455 22.99 13.60 13.10
N SER A 456 24.21 13.80 13.58
CA SER A 456 25.39 12.95 13.31
C SER A 456 25.76 12.02 14.48
N THR A 457 24.90 11.89 15.50
CA THR A 457 25.17 11.06 16.68
C THR A 457 24.38 9.76 16.61
N LEU A 458 25.07 8.64 16.37
CA LEU A 458 24.50 7.31 16.45
C LEU A 458 24.55 6.80 17.88
N THR A 459 23.46 6.18 18.30
CA THR A 459 23.34 5.54 19.61
C THR A 459 22.80 4.13 19.50
N TYR A 460 23.29 3.27 20.38
CA TYR A 460 22.70 1.96 20.61
C TYR A 460 22.44 1.80 22.11
N ARG A 461 21.17 1.56 22.45
CA ARG A 461 20.78 1.20 23.81
C ARG A 461 20.51 -0.29 23.85
N ARG A 462 21.18 -1.00 24.75
CA ARG A 462 20.87 -2.39 25.09
C ARG A 462 20.13 -2.45 26.41
N PHE A 463 18.89 -2.95 26.38
CA PHE A 463 18.05 -3.03 27.57
C PHE A 463 18.55 -4.12 28.51
N SER A 464 18.44 -3.88 29.82
CA SER A 464 18.80 -4.87 30.86
C SER A 464 20.19 -5.50 30.69
N TYR A 465 21.18 -4.70 30.27
CA TYR A 465 22.55 -5.15 30.03
C TYR A 465 23.18 -5.82 31.25
N LYS A 466 22.98 -5.23 32.44
CA LYS A 466 23.48 -5.77 33.72
C LYS A 466 22.70 -5.18 34.90
N ASP A 467 22.31 -6.00 35.87
CA ASP A 467 21.78 -5.56 37.18
C ASP A 467 20.74 -4.42 37.12
N ASN A 468 19.73 -4.53 36.23
CA ASN A 468 18.70 -3.50 36.01
C ASN A 468 19.24 -2.14 35.49
N ILE A 469 20.32 -2.19 34.70
CA ILE A 469 20.95 -1.07 34.01
C ILE A 469 20.88 -1.30 32.49
N ASP A 470 20.53 -0.26 31.75
CA ASP A 470 20.67 -0.21 30.29
C ASP A 470 22.06 0.32 29.92
N LEU A 471 22.72 -0.32 28.95
CA LEU A 471 23.92 0.20 28.32
C LEU A 471 23.52 1.20 27.22
N VAL A 472 24.14 2.38 27.17
CA VAL A 472 23.92 3.37 26.10
C VAL A 472 25.24 3.78 25.47
N GLU A 473 25.50 3.25 24.28
CA GLU A 473 26.70 3.54 23.49
C GLU A 473 26.46 4.69 22.52
N PHE A 474 27.48 5.53 22.33
CA PHE A 474 27.44 6.70 21.46
C PHE A 474 28.60 6.65 20.46
N LYS A 475 28.33 7.07 19.23
CA LYS A 475 29.32 7.30 18.17
C LYS A 475 28.96 8.55 17.37
N SER A 476 29.91 9.48 17.26
CA SER A 476 29.81 10.58 16.28
C SER A 476 30.16 10.06 14.89
N LEU A 477 29.40 10.46 13.88
CA LEU A 477 29.56 10.04 12.49
C LEU A 477 29.98 11.22 11.60
N THR A 478 30.75 10.93 10.57
CA THR A 478 30.93 11.83 9.41
C THR A 478 29.71 11.80 8.48
N GLU A 479 29.61 12.74 7.54
CA GLU A 479 28.54 12.70 6.53
C GLU A 479 28.53 11.39 5.72
N GLU A 480 29.71 10.88 5.35
CA GLU A 480 29.84 9.62 4.59
C GLU A 480 29.39 8.41 5.42
N GLU A 481 29.73 8.37 6.71
CA GLU A 481 29.31 7.28 7.60
C GLU A 481 27.80 7.25 7.85
N ILE A 482 27.10 8.40 7.75
CA ILE A 482 25.65 8.47 7.97
C ILE A 482 24.88 7.67 6.92
N GLU A 483 25.26 7.78 5.64
CA GLU A 483 24.59 7.05 4.55
C GLU A 483 24.75 5.54 4.72
N ASP A 484 25.97 5.09 5.02
CA ASP A 484 26.26 3.68 5.30
C ASP A 484 25.48 3.18 6.52
N VAL A 485 25.40 3.97 7.59
CA VAL A 485 24.64 3.63 8.81
C VAL A 485 23.14 3.54 8.53
N LEU A 486 22.56 4.48 7.77
CA LEU A 486 21.15 4.43 7.38
C LEU A 486 20.84 3.13 6.63
N LYS A 487 21.70 2.73 5.70
CA LYS A 487 21.51 1.52 4.91
C LYS A 487 21.71 0.24 5.71
N THR A 488 22.79 0.16 6.49
CA THR A 488 23.21 -1.09 7.16
C THR A 488 22.49 -1.34 8.47
N ILE A 489 22.19 -0.31 9.26
CA ILE A 489 21.54 -0.43 10.57
C ILE A 489 20.03 -0.26 10.45
N PHE A 490 19.57 0.73 9.68
CA PHE A 490 18.16 1.09 9.61
C PHE A 490 17.44 0.54 8.36
N GLY A 491 18.17 -0.04 7.40
CA GLY A 491 17.60 -0.50 6.14
C GLY A 491 17.08 0.62 5.23
N VAL A 492 17.46 1.86 5.51
CA VAL A 492 16.96 3.07 4.83
C VAL A 492 17.90 3.47 3.70
N SER A 493 17.36 3.65 2.50
CA SER A 493 18.03 4.30 1.36
C SER A 493 17.28 5.58 1.00
N LEU A 494 18.02 6.68 0.82
CA LEU A 494 17.45 7.99 0.53
C LEU A 494 17.60 8.33 -0.95
N GLU A 495 16.57 8.90 -1.56
CA GLU A 495 16.61 9.34 -2.97
C GLU A 495 17.33 10.70 -3.13
N ARG A 496 17.36 11.50 -2.06
CA ARG A 496 17.97 12.83 -2.02
C ARG A 496 18.96 12.93 -0.86
N LYS A 497 20.00 13.76 -1.04
CA LYS A 497 21.03 13.98 -0.02
C LYS A 497 20.40 14.50 1.28
N LEU A 498 20.64 13.79 2.38
CA LEU A 498 20.29 14.22 3.73
C LEU A 498 21.14 15.40 4.17
N VAL A 499 20.54 16.37 4.85
CA VAL A 499 21.24 17.39 5.64
C VAL A 499 21.04 17.10 7.13
N PRO A 500 21.99 16.41 7.79
CA PRO A 500 21.85 16.06 9.20
C PRO A 500 21.72 17.32 10.07
N LYS A 501 20.79 17.31 11.01
CA LYS A 501 20.50 18.47 11.87
C LYS A 501 20.36 18.07 13.33
N HIS A 502 21.04 18.80 14.21
CA HIS A 502 20.92 18.68 15.66
C HIS A 502 20.65 20.05 16.28
N GLY A 503 19.41 20.52 16.14
CA GLY A 503 18.96 21.77 16.76
C GLY A 503 18.73 21.66 18.27
N ASP A 504 18.23 22.73 18.86
CA ASP A 504 18.10 22.95 20.30
C ASP A 504 16.76 22.45 20.91
N ARG A 505 15.82 21.97 20.07
CA ARG A 505 14.53 21.47 20.58
C ARG A 505 14.71 20.19 21.38
N PHE A 506 13.98 20.10 22.49
CA PHE A 506 14.06 18.98 23.42
C PHE A 506 13.69 17.65 22.73
N PHE A 507 14.62 16.69 22.82
CA PHE A 507 14.48 15.34 22.29
C PHE A 507 15.49 14.43 22.97
N THR A 508 15.02 13.30 23.48
CA THR A 508 15.85 12.33 24.21
C THR A 508 15.64 10.92 23.67
N ILE A 509 16.58 10.01 23.96
CA ILE A 509 16.67 8.65 23.41
C ILE A 509 16.46 7.53 24.43
#